data_AF-A0A3M0HW24-F1
#
_entry.id   AF-A0A3M0HW24-F1
#
_cell.length_a   1.000
_cell.length_b   1.000
_cell.length_c   1.000
_cell.angle_alpha   90.00
_cell.angle_beta   90.00
_cell.angle_gamma   90.00
#
_symmetry.space_group_name_H-M   'P 1'
#
loop_
_entity.id
_entity.type
_entity.pdbx_description
1 polymer ?
#
loop_
_entity_poly.entity_id
_entity_poly.type
_entity_poly.pdbx_seq_one_letter_code
_entity_poly.pdbx_strand_id
1 'polypeptide(L)' 'WEANRLVAKGKIHPTLSRVYALHDTGQAAHDVHRNTHQGKVGVLCLAPEEGLGIHDEELRAQHIDAINRFRNV' A
#
# COMPACT_ATOMS: atom_id res chain seq x y z
N TRP A 1 2.84 13.46 13.70
CA TRP A 1 2.05 12.43 14.38
C TRP A 1 0.57 12.50 14.01
N GLU A 2 -0.04 13.70 13.92
CA GLU A 2 -1.45 13.87 13.54
C GLU A 2 -1.83 13.26 12.19
N ALA A 3 -0.94 13.28 11.19
CA ALA A 3 -1.20 12.63 9.90
C ALA A 3 -1.50 11.12 10.07
N ASN A 4 -0.71 10.41 10.89
CA ASN A 4 -0.93 8.98 11.15
C ASN A 4 -2.22 8.75 11.93
N ARG A 5 -2.61 9.67 12.80
CA ARG A 5 -3.89 9.60 13.53
C ARG A 5 -5.09 9.70 12.58
N LEU A 6 -5.00 10.53 11.54
CA LEU A 6 -6.05 10.61 10.51
C LEU A 6 -6.13 9.33 9.67
N VAL A 7 -5.00 8.68 9.38
CA VAL A 7 -4.98 7.36 8.74
C VAL A 7 -5.60 6.29 9.65
N ALA A 8 -5.21 6.25 10.93
CA ALA A 8 -5.76 5.29 11.89
C ALA A 8 -7.28 5.46 12.11
N LYS A 9 -7.80 6.68 11.97
CA LYS A 9 -9.24 6.99 12.02
C LYS A 9 -9.98 6.75 10.70
N GLY A 10 -9.33 6.19 9.68
CA GLY A 10 -9.94 5.93 8.36
C GLY A 10 -10.31 7.20 7.57
N LYS A 11 -9.75 8.37 7.93
CA LYS A 11 -10.01 9.65 7.23
C LYS A 11 -9.08 9.89 6.05
N ILE A 12 -7.91 9.27 6.06
CA ILE A 12 -6.92 9.31 4.98
C ILE A 12 -6.56 7.87 4.63
N HIS A 13 -6.61 7.52 3.35
CA HIS A 13 -6.35 6.17 2.85
C HIS A 13 -5.01 6.09 2.12
N PRO A 14 -4.34 4.92 2.14
CA PRO A 14 -3.09 4.72 1.43
C PRO A 14 -3.30 4.76 -0.10
N THR A 15 -2.24 5.09 -0.82
CA THR A 15 -2.23 5.18 -2.29
C THR A 15 -1.31 4.13 -2.91
N LEU A 16 -1.30 2.92 -2.34
CA LEU A 16 -0.44 1.82 -2.76
C LEU A 16 -0.96 1.21 -4.07
N SER A 17 -0.12 1.17 -5.10
CA SER A 17 -0.52 0.70 -6.43
C SER A 17 0.06 -0.66 -6.80
N ARG A 18 1.32 -0.92 -6.43
CA ARG A 18 2.01 -2.18 -6.70
C ARG A 18 2.89 -2.60 -5.52
N VAL A 19 3.07 -3.90 -5.36
CA VAL A 19 3.93 -4.49 -4.33
C VAL A 19 4.92 -5.45 -4.99
N TYR A 20 6.16 -5.44 -4.51
CA TYR A 20 7.26 -6.30 -4.97
C TYR A 20 7.78 -7.15 -3.81
N ALA A 21 8.38 -8.30 -4.13
CA ALA A 21 9.19 -9.04 -3.16
C ALA A 21 10.48 -8.26 -2.84
N LEU A 22 11.10 -8.55 -1.68
CA LEU A 22 12.34 -7.90 -1.26
C LEU A 22 13.45 -7.99 -2.31
N HIS A 23 13.60 -9.15 -2.94
CA HIS A 23 14.63 -9.40 -3.96
C HIS A 23 14.41 -8.61 -5.26
N ASP A 24 13.19 -8.11 -5.50
CA ASP A 24 12.83 -7.31 -6.67
C ASP A 24 12.91 -5.78 -6.41
N THR A 25 13.51 -5.37 -5.30
CA THR A 25 13.63 -3.93 -4.94
C THR A 25 14.30 -3.10 -6.05
N GLY A 26 15.23 -3.70 -6.81
CA GLY A 26 15.84 -3.04 -7.97
C GLY A 26 14.82 -2.70 -9.06
N GLN A 27 13.88 -3.61 -9.34
CA GLN A 27 12.79 -3.35 -10.28
C GLN A 27 11.81 -2.31 -9.73
N ALA A 28 11.48 -2.37 -8.44
CA ALA A 28 10.64 -1.37 -7.79
C ALA A 28 11.22 0.05 -7.95
N ALA A 29 12.53 0.21 -7.72
CA ALA A 29 13.22 1.49 -7.91
C ALA A 29 13.24 1.93 -9.39
N HIS A 30 13.42 0.98 -10.31
CA HIS A 30 13.38 1.27 -11.75
C HIS A 30 12.00 1.79 -12.20
N ASP A 31 10.92 1.16 -11.73
CA ASP A 31 9.54 1.54 -12.08
C ASP A 31 9.15 2.90 -11.49
N VAL A 32 9.71 3.24 -10.33
CA VAL A 32 9.62 4.60 -9.79
C VAL A 32 10.39 5.59 -10.67
N HIS A 33 11.63 5.28 -11.03
CA HIS A 33 12.47 6.15 -11.85
C HIS A 33 11.86 6.41 -13.25
N ARG A 34 11.19 5.41 -13.82
CA ARG A 34 10.54 5.49 -15.14
C ARG A 34 9.10 6.00 -15.09
N ASN A 35 8.56 6.31 -13.91
CA ASN A 35 7.16 6.71 -13.72
C ASN A 35 6.14 5.72 -14.32
N THR A 36 6.41 4.42 -14.25
CA THR A 36 5.56 3.37 -14.85
C THR A 36 4.44 2.89 -13.92
N HIS A 37 4.16 3.63 -12.85
CA HIS A 37 3.15 3.30 -11.84
C HIS A 37 2.38 4.57 -11.46
N GLN A 38 1.09 4.43 -11.13
CA GLN A 38 0.28 5.53 -10.60
C GLN A 38 0.01 5.29 -9.12
N GLY A 39 0.77 5.94 -8.24
CA GLY A 39 0.63 5.80 -6.79
C GLY A 39 1.97 5.54 -6.10
N LYS A 40 1.96 4.69 -5.07
CA LYS A 40 3.16 4.26 -4.34
C LYS A 40 3.49 2.82 -4.66
N VAL A 41 4.78 2.51 -4.73
CA VAL A 41 5.29 1.14 -4.76
C VAL A 41 5.66 0.68 -3.35
N GLY A 42 5.20 -0.51 -2.97
CA GLY A 42 5.56 -1.18 -1.72
C GLY A 42 6.52 -2.35 -1.95
N VAL A 43 7.25 -2.73 -0.91
CA VAL A 43 8.16 -3.88 -0.91
C VAL A 43 7.85 -4.76 0.30
N LEU A 44 7.65 -6.06 0.08
CA LEU A 44 7.53 -7.07 1.12
C LEU A 44 8.92 -7.35 1.69
N CYS A 45 9.17 -6.94 2.94
CA CYS A 45 10.43 -7.23 3.64
C CYS A 45 10.38 -8.61 4.30
N LEU A 46 9.95 -8.66 5.56
CA LEU A 46 9.78 -9.93 6.30
C LEU A 46 8.39 -10.55 6.11
N ALA A 47 7.43 -9.78 5.59
CA ALA A 47 6.10 -10.30 5.28
C ALA A 47 6.20 -11.24 4.08
N PRO A 48 5.73 -12.50 4.18
CA PRO A 48 5.83 -13.46 3.08
C PRO A 48 4.87 -13.17 1.92
N GLU A 49 3.75 -12.48 2.19
CA GLU A 49 2.73 -12.17 1.20
C GLU A 49 1.97 -10.88 1.54
N GLU A 50 1.19 -10.38 0.58
CA GLU A 50 0.28 -9.24 0.79
C GLU A 50 -0.91 -9.61 1.68
N GLY A 51 -1.56 -8.62 2.28
CA GLY A 51 -2.80 -8.82 3.03
C GLY A 51 -2.63 -9.18 4.51
N LEU A 52 -1.39 -9.31 5.00
CA LEU A 52 -1.10 -9.56 6.41
C LEU A 52 -1.13 -8.27 7.28
N GLY A 53 -1.26 -8.45 8.60
CA GLY A 53 -1.09 -7.38 9.60
C GLY A 53 -2.33 -6.56 9.95
N ILE A 54 -3.52 -7.02 9.54
CA ILE A 54 -4.81 -6.38 9.89
C ILE A 54 -5.31 -6.99 11.20
N HIS A 55 -5.62 -6.13 12.18
CA HIS A 55 -6.23 -6.54 13.46
C HIS A 55 -7.67 -6.06 13.63
N ASP A 56 -8.10 -5.08 12.82
CA ASP A 56 -9.46 -4.55 12.79
C ASP A 56 -10.03 -4.74 11.39
N GLU A 57 -10.63 -5.92 11.17
CA GLU A 57 -11.19 -6.30 9.88
C GLU A 57 -12.46 -5.50 9.53
N GLU A 58 -13.25 -5.10 10.54
CA GLU A 58 -14.50 -4.38 10.34
C GLU A 58 -14.22 -2.96 9.81
N LEU A 59 -13.31 -2.22 10.45
CA LEU A 59 -12.91 -0.89 9.98
C LEU A 59 -12.29 -0.96 8.58
N ARG A 60 -11.50 -2.00 8.31
CA ARG A 60 -10.91 -2.21 6.99
C ARG A 60 -12.00 -2.45 5.94
N ALA A 61 -12.97 -3.31 6.21
CA ALA A 61 -14.04 -3.66 5.29
C ALA A 61 -14.85 -2.41 4.88
N GLN A 62 -15.14 -1.51 5.83
CA GLN A 62 -15.84 -0.24 5.57
C GLN A 62 -15.10 0.69 4.58
N HIS A 63 -13.79 0.53 4.43
CA HIS A 63 -12.94 1.43 3.63
C HIS A 63 -12.21 0.73 2.48
N ILE A 64 -12.54 -0.53 2.17
CA ILE A 64 -11.75 -1.36 1.25
C ILE A 64 -11.60 -0.74 -0.13
N ASP A 65 -12.65 -0.12 -0.67
CA ASP A 65 -12.64 0.53 -1.98
C ASP A 65 -11.72 1.77 -2.00
N ALA A 66 -11.72 2.54 -0.92
CA ALA A 66 -10.85 3.71 -0.79
C ALA A 66 -9.38 3.31 -0.61
N ILE A 67 -9.12 2.22 0.13
CA ILE A 67 -7.79 1.65 0.35
C ILE A 67 -7.21 1.10 -0.97
N ASN A 68 -8.03 0.45 -1.79
CA ASN A 68 -7.60 -0.18 -3.04
C ASN A 68 -7.68 0.75 -4.27
N ARG A 69 -8.02 2.02 -4.10
CA ARG A 69 -8.26 2.97 -5.21
C ARG A 69 -7.13 3.06 -6.24
N PHE A 70 -5.88 2.85 -5.80
CA PHE A 70 -4.69 2.95 -6.67
C PHE A 70 -4.22 1.60 -7.21
N ARG A 71 -4.90 0.49 -6.87
CA ARG A 71 -4.59 -0.82 -7.46
C ARG A 71 -5.06 -0.82 -8.91
N ASN A 72 -4.16 -1.21 -9.82
CA ASN A 72 -4.43 -1.40 -11.25
C ASN A 72 -4.70 -0.12 -12.08
N VAL A 73 -4.10 1.01 -11.68
CA VAL A 73 -4.11 2.29 -12.42
C VAL A 73 -2.74 2.58 -13.05
#